data_AF-A0A924G5W1-F1
#
_entry.id   AF-A0A924G5W1-F1
#
_cell.length_a   1.000
_cell.length_b   1.000
_cell.length_c   1.000
_cell.angle_alpha   90.00
_cell.angle_beta   90.00
_cell.angle_gamma   90.00
#
_symmetry.space_group_name_H-M   'P 1'
#
loop_
_entity.id
_entity.type
_entity.pdbx_description
1 polymer ?
#
loop_
_entity_poly.entity_id
_entity_poly.type
_entity_poly.pdbx_seq_one_letter_code
_entity_poly.pdbx_strand_id
1 'polypeptide(L)'
;YQAKEILLQHIGDPITIKELSRKVAMNECYLKKGFKEIFGTTIFDFYQQQRMEHAKYLLYEKGLSVTDVSALLGYSSISHFSAAFKKHTGLKPCDLLK
;
A
#
# COMPACT_ATOMS: atom_id res chain seq x y z
N TYR A 1 2.63 -17.07 1.05
CA TYR A 1 3.17 -16.35 -0.11
C TYR A 1 4.14 -15.29 0.42
N GLN A 2 5.43 -15.62 0.60
CA GLN A 2 6.36 -14.80 1.38
C GLN A 2 6.47 -13.34 0.91
N ALA A 3 6.50 -13.08 -0.41
CA ALA A 3 6.57 -11.71 -0.93
C ALA A 3 5.36 -10.85 -0.51
N LYS A 4 4.15 -11.41 -0.53
CA LYS A 4 2.93 -10.73 -0.09
C LYS A 4 2.98 -10.42 1.41
N GLU A 5 3.37 -11.38 2.23
CA GLU A 5 3.45 -11.21 3.69
C GLU A 5 4.44 -10.09 4.07
N ILE A 6 5.61 -10.06 3.43
CA ILE A 6 6.60 -9.00 3.63
C ILE A 6 6.03 -7.64 3.24
N LEU A 7 5.35 -7.53 2.08
CA LEU A 7 4.70 -6.28 1.67
C LEU A 7 3.66 -5.80 2.70
N LEU A 8 2.88 -6.72 3.27
CA LEU A 8 1.86 -6.40 4.28
C LEU A 8 2.47 -5.96 5.62
N GLN A 9 3.60 -6.56 6.02
CA GLN A 9 4.33 -6.14 7.22
C GLN A 9 4.95 -4.74 7.08
N HIS A 10 5.24 -4.33 5.85
CA HIS A 10 5.88 -3.07 5.51
C HIS A 10 4.90 -2.01 4.96
N ILE A 11 3.60 -2.09 5.25
CA ILE A 11 2.60 -1.12 4.73
C ILE A 11 2.89 0.34 5.11
N GLY A 12 3.41 0.57 6.32
CA GLY A 12 3.77 1.91 6.81
C GLY A 12 5.16 2.38 6.36
N ASP A 13 6.06 1.44 6.03
CA ASP A 13 7.44 1.72 5.68
C ASP A 13 7.80 1.11 4.30
N PRO A 14 7.83 1.92 3.23
CA PRO A 14 7.93 1.42 1.87
C PRO A 14 9.20 0.61 1.62
N ILE A 15 9.03 -0.70 1.45
CA ILE A 15 10.08 -1.60 0.99
C ILE A 15 10.28 -1.49 -0.52
N THR A 16 11.53 -1.42 -0.97
CA THR A 16 11.83 -1.41 -2.40
C THR A 16 11.70 -2.81 -3.00
N ILE A 17 11.42 -2.90 -4.31
CA ILE A 17 11.36 -4.20 -5.00
C ILE A 17 12.68 -4.96 -4.87
N LYS A 18 13.82 -4.25 -4.84
CA LYS A 18 15.16 -4.80 -4.64
C LYS A 18 15.32 -5.45 -3.26
N GLU A 19 14.81 -4.81 -2.21
CA GLU A 19 14.84 -5.38 -0.86
C GLU A 19 13.89 -6.57 -0.74
N LEU A 20 12.71 -6.48 -1.35
CA LEU A 20 11.77 -7.59 -1.40
C LEU A 20 12.39 -8.80 -2.12
N SER A 21 13.07 -8.58 -3.24
CA SER A 21 13.73 -9.62 -4.01
C SER A 21 14.87 -10.27 -3.21
N ARG A 22 15.62 -9.49 -2.44
CA ARG A 22 16.63 -10.01 -1.51
C ARG A 22 16.02 -10.86 -0.39
N LYS A 23 14.93 -10.40 0.22
CA LYS A 23 14.24 -11.14 1.31
C LYS A 23 13.65 -12.46 0.84
N VAL A 24 13.15 -12.54 -0.39
CA VAL A 24 12.56 -13.75 -0.96
C VAL A 24 13.56 -14.56 -1.81
N ALA A 25 14.86 -14.22 -1.77
CA ALA A 25 15.93 -14.86 -2.52
C ALA A 25 15.61 -15.03 -4.03
N MET A 26 15.02 -14.00 -4.64
CA MET A 26 14.59 -14.03 -6.03
C MET A 26 15.12 -12.83 -6.81
N ASN A 27 15.32 -13.00 -8.11
CA ASN A 27 15.69 -11.90 -8.99
C ASN A 27 14.49 -10.98 -9.20
N GLU A 28 14.70 -9.65 -9.17
CA GLU A 28 13.67 -8.63 -9.35
C GLU A 28 12.81 -8.84 -10.61
N CYS A 29 13.41 -9.26 -11.72
CA CYS A 29 12.68 -9.52 -12.97
C CYS A 29 11.74 -10.72 -12.84
N TYR A 30 12.21 -11.80 -12.24
CA TYR A 30 11.40 -12.99 -11.97
C TYR A 30 10.32 -12.71 -10.92
N LEU A 31 10.63 -11.87 -9.92
CA LEU A 31 9.67 -11.41 -8.92
C LEU A 31 8.55 -10.61 -9.55
N LYS A 32 8.87 -9.62 -10.38
CA LYS A 32 7.83 -8.82 -11.07
C LYS A 32 6.97 -9.69 -11.98
N LYS A 33 7.58 -10.57 -12.78
CA LYS A 33 6.85 -11.48 -13.68
C LYS A 33 5.98 -12.47 -12.92
N GLY A 34 6.57 -13.25 -12.02
CA GLY A 34 5.87 -14.26 -11.25
C GLY A 34 4.77 -13.66 -10.37
N PHE A 35 5.02 -12.49 -9.76
CA PHE A 35 3.98 -11.80 -8.98
C PHE A 35 2.80 -11.38 -9.86
N LYS A 36 3.06 -10.85 -11.06
CA LYS A 36 2.00 -10.47 -11.99
C LYS A 36 1.23 -11.68 -12.53
N GLU A 37 1.90 -12.80 -12.77
CA GLU A 37 1.25 -14.05 -13.21
C GLU A 37 0.36 -14.64 -12.10
N ILE A 38 0.79 -14.58 -10.84
CA ILE A 38 0.06 -15.13 -9.70
C ILE A 38 -1.09 -14.21 -9.26
N PHE A 39 -0.83 -12.91 -9.12
CA PHE A 39 -1.77 -11.94 -8.56
C PHE A 39 -2.52 -11.11 -9.62
N GLY A 40 -2.17 -11.25 -10.90
CA GLY A 40 -2.76 -10.48 -12.00
C GLY A 40 -2.35 -9.01 -12.04
N THR A 41 -1.52 -8.54 -11.09
CA THR A 41 -1.17 -7.14 -10.93
C THR A 41 0.31 -6.96 -10.59
N THR A 42 0.83 -5.74 -10.74
CA THR A 42 2.23 -5.48 -10.39
C THR A 42 2.41 -5.42 -8.87
N ILE A 43 3.64 -5.68 -8.41
CA ILE A 43 4.00 -5.55 -6.98
C ILE A 43 3.66 -4.15 -6.46
N PHE A 44 3.94 -3.13 -7.28
CA PHE A 44 3.66 -1.75 -6.94
C PHE A 44 2.16 -1.49 -6.80
N ASP A 45 1.36 -1.90 -7.78
CA ASP A 45 -0.10 -1.70 -7.73
C ASP A 45 -0.75 -2.47 -6.58
N PHE A 46 -0.31 -3.70 -6.34
CA PHE A 46 -0.75 -4.49 -5.21
C PHE A 46 -0.42 -3.81 -3.89
N TYR A 47 0.83 -3.37 -3.73
CA TYR A 47 1.28 -2.68 -2.53
C TYR A 47 0.50 -1.38 -2.31
N GLN A 48 0.29 -0.59 -3.36
CA GLN A 48 -0.53 0.62 -3.30
C GLN A 48 -1.97 0.31 -2.89
N GLN A 49 -2.58 -0.75 -3.44
CA GLN A 49 -3.92 -1.16 -3.05
C GLN A 49 -3.99 -1.55 -1.57
N GLN A 50 -3.03 -2.34 -1.08
CA GLN A 50 -2.98 -2.71 0.34
C GLN A 50 -2.77 -1.51 1.26
N ARG A 51 -1.94 -0.54 0.85
CA ARG A 51 -1.77 0.73 1.60
C ARG A 51 -3.09 1.49 1.70
N MET A 52 -3.85 1.59 0.62
CA MET A 52 -5.14 2.30 0.63
C MET A 52 -6.20 1.55 1.45
N GLU A 53 -6.22 0.22 1.38
CA GLU A 53 -7.09 -0.61 2.22
C GLU A 53 -6.77 -0.41 3.72
N HIS A 54 -5.49 -0.39 4.07
CA HIS A 54 -5.06 -0.11 5.43
C HIS A 54 -5.40 1.32 5.85
N ALA A 55 -5.24 2.30 4.97
CA ALA A 55 -5.66 3.67 5.22
C ALA A 55 -7.15 3.76 5.55
N LYS A 56 -7.98 3.04 4.78
CA LYS A 56 -9.43 2.97 5.00
C LYS A 56 -9.74 2.36 6.37
N TYR A 57 -9.04 1.28 6.74
CA TYR A 57 -9.15 0.68 8.06
C TYR A 57 -8.78 1.66 9.19
N LEU A 58 -7.68 2.40 9.05
CA LEU A 58 -7.25 3.41 10.03
C LEU A 58 -8.24 4.57 10.15
N LEU A 59 -8.79 5.05 9.03
CA LEU A 59 -9.80 6.11 9.05
C LEU A 59 -11.10 5.64 9.70
N TYR A 60 -11.57 4.44 9.33
CA TYR A 60 -12.90 3.95 9.71
C TYR A 60 -12.93 3.28 11.09
N GLU A 61 -11.98 2.39 11.39
CA GLU A 61 -11.94 1.70 12.68
C GLU A 61 -11.20 2.47 13.76
N LYS A 62 -10.07 3.10 13.43
CA LYS A 62 -9.29 3.84 14.43
C LYS A 62 -9.77 5.29 14.60
N GLY A 63 -10.62 5.79 13.70
CA GLY A 63 -11.08 7.19 13.72
C GLY A 63 -9.93 8.19 13.58
N LEU A 64 -8.81 7.79 12.97
CA LEU A 64 -7.64 8.64 12.81
C LEU A 64 -7.90 9.75 11.79
N SER A 65 -7.26 10.90 11.96
CA SER A 65 -7.40 11.99 10.99
C SER A 65 -6.72 11.64 9.66
N VAL A 66 -7.18 12.24 8.57
CA VAL A 66 -6.54 12.09 7.25
C VAL A 66 -5.04 12.47 7.30
N THR A 67 -4.70 13.46 8.13
CA THR A 67 -3.33 13.89 8.38
C THR A 67 -2.50 12.77 8.99
N ASP A 68 -2.97 12.15 10.07
CA ASP A 68 -2.25 11.07 10.77
C ASP A 68 -2.07 9.86 9.87
N VAL A 69 -3.13 9.47 9.15
CA VAL A 69 -3.09 8.35 8.22
C VAL A 69 -2.12 8.62 7.06
N SER A 70 -2.10 9.85 6.54
CA SER A 70 -1.15 10.23 5.50
C SER A 70 0.29 10.15 5.99
N ALA A 71 0.56 10.60 7.22
CA ALA A 71 1.89 10.55 7.83
C ALA A 71 2.32 9.10 8.13
N LEU A 72 1.42 8.27 8.68
CA LEU A 72 1.66 6.85 8.97
C LEU A 72 1.98 6.04 7.72
N LEU A 73 1.36 6.39 6.60
CA LEU A 73 1.65 5.76 5.33
C LEU A 73 2.90 6.36 4.65
N GLY A 74 3.53 7.39 5.20
CA GLY A 74 4.71 8.02 4.58
C GLY A 74 4.39 8.91 3.38
N TYR A 75 3.17 9.45 3.29
CA TYR A 75 2.84 10.49 2.32
C TYR A 75 3.31 11.85 2.83
N SER A 76 4.06 12.57 2.00
CA SER A 76 4.52 13.94 2.32
C SER A 76 3.41 14.99 2.22
N SER A 77 2.29 14.66 1.57
CA SER A 77 1.16 15.58 1.41
C SER A 77 -0.18 14.85 1.47
N ILE A 78 -1.10 15.40 2.26
CA ILE A 78 -2.49 14.95 2.37
C ILE A 78 -3.22 15.00 1.03
N SER A 79 -2.92 15.98 0.18
CA SER A 79 -3.55 16.13 -1.13
C SER A 79 -3.16 14.98 -2.06
N HIS A 80 -1.89 14.57 -2.05
CA HIS A 80 -1.41 13.42 -2.81
C HIS A 80 -2.03 12.12 -2.28
N PHE A 81 -2.08 11.97 -0.96
CA PHE A 81 -2.75 10.83 -0.33
C PHE A 81 -4.23 10.78 -0.72
N SER A 82 -4.96 11.90 -0.62
CA SER A 82 -6.40 11.95 -0.92
C SER A 82 -6.70 11.65 -2.37
N ALA A 83 -5.88 12.11 -3.32
CA ALA A 83 -6.02 11.77 -4.73
C ALA A 83 -5.79 10.28 -4.98
N ALA A 84 -4.74 9.70 -4.39
CA ALA A 84 -4.46 8.26 -4.50
C ALA A 84 -5.57 7.42 -3.84
N PHE A 85 -6.00 7.81 -2.64
CA PHE A 85 -7.05 7.15 -1.89
C PHE A 85 -8.37 7.15 -2.65
N LYS A 86 -8.77 8.29 -3.20
CA LYS A 86 -9.98 8.40 -4.03
C LYS A 86 -9.88 7.55 -5.29
N LYS A 87 -8.71 7.50 -5.93
CA LYS A 87 -8.50 6.67 -7.12
C LYS A 87 -8.66 5.18 -6.83
N HIS A 88 -8.23 4.72 -5.66
CA HIS A 88 -8.28 3.30 -5.29
C HIS A 88 -9.59 2.87 -4.63
N THR A 89 -10.13 3.68 -3.72
CA THR A 89 -11.33 3.35 -2.95
C THR A 89 -12.62 3.90 -3.55
N GLY A 90 -12.52 4.87 -4.47
CA GLY A 90 -13.65 5.61 -5.03
C GLY A 90 -14.18 6.72 -4.12
N LEU A 91 -13.77 6.77 -2.86
CA LEU A 91 -14.27 7.70 -1.84
C LEU A 91 -13.17 8.65 -1.37
N LYS A 92 -13.53 9.82 -0.85
CA LYS A 92 -12.53 10.70 -0.24
C LYS A 92 -12.23 10.22 1.18
N PRO A 93 -10.98 10.37 1.67
CA PRO A 93 -10.66 10.06 3.07
C PRO A 93 -11.59 10.78 4.06
N CYS A 94 -11.95 12.03 3.77
CA CYS A 94 -12.84 12.82 4.62
C CYS A 94 -14.26 12.27 4.69
N ASP A 95 -14.75 11.56 3.66
CA ASP A 95 -16.12 11.02 3.66
C ASP A 95 -16.24 9.77 4.55
N LEU A 96 -15.11 9.16 4.92
CA LEU A 96 -15.05 7.99 5.79
C LEU A 96 -14.94 8.33 7.28
N LEU A 97 -14.66 9.59 7.60
CA LEU A 97 -14.67 10.11 8.96
C LEU A 97 -16.13 10.32 9.37
N LYS A 98 -16.63 9.49 10.29
CA LYS A 98 -17.94 9.66 10.92
C LYS A 98 -17.85 10.51 12.19
#